data_AF-A0A955AMU8-F1
#
_entry.id   AF-A0A955AMU8-F1
#
_cell.length_a   1.000
_cell.length_b   1.000
_cell.length_c   1.000
_cell.angle_alpha   90.00
_cell.angle_beta   90.00
_cell.angle_gamma   90.00
#
_symmetry.space_group_name_H-M   'P 1'
#
loop_
_entity.id
_entity.type
_entity.pdbx_description
1 polymer ?
#
loop_
_entity_poly.entity_id
_entity_poly.type
_entity_poly.pdbx_seq_one_letter_code
_entity_poly.pdbx_strand_id
1 'polypeptide(L)'
;SLGGNSRLVVAQMSQRQDFILWEGTPEEMRAKFPSPEVFNRFLKDQSDPQSSPVYEATEEAVNYVSAVHGVAPSTRLLTVILSDMIDSSQDPQEKQASGNRMLAALQGYQQRGGSLALYCVAPEETRRWQRIVDMAGFKSGQFVIQSSLVENPILPKLD
;
A
#
# COMPACT_ATOMS: atom_id res chain seq x y z
N SER A 1 13.59 -4.17 13.42
CA SER A 1 13.86 -2.85 12.82
C SER A 1 13.93 -3.01 11.31
N LEU A 2 13.51 -2.00 10.54
CA LEU A 2 13.90 -1.88 9.14
C LEU A 2 15.42 -1.66 9.14
N GLY A 3 16.17 -2.55 8.47
CA GLY A 3 17.63 -2.55 8.48
C GLY A 3 18.23 -1.43 7.60
N GLY A 4 19.55 -1.24 7.69
CA GLY A 4 20.27 -0.23 6.88
C GLY A 4 20.21 -0.43 5.35
N ASN A 5 19.72 -1.59 4.89
CA ASN A 5 19.53 -1.91 3.47
C ASN A 5 18.05 -1.81 3.04
N SER A 6 17.19 -1.17 3.83
CA SER A 6 15.79 -0.98 3.48
C SER A 6 15.61 0.16 2.48
N ARG A 7 14.74 -0.04 1.50
CA ARG A 7 14.22 1.00 0.61
C ARG A 7 12.79 1.30 0.99
N LEU A 8 12.43 2.58 0.93
CA LEU A 8 11.10 3.09 1.19
C LEU A 8 10.59 3.76 -0.06
N VAL A 9 9.34 3.46 -0.39
CA VAL A 9 8.61 4.04 -1.51
C VAL A 9 7.34 4.64 -0.94
N VAL A 10 7.14 5.93 -1.15
CA VAL A 10 5.91 6.65 -0.80
C VAL A 10 5.17 6.92 -2.09
N ALA A 11 3.95 6.41 -2.14
CA ALA A 11 3.07 6.55 -3.28
C ALA A 11 1.74 7.19 -2.88
N GLN A 12 1.09 7.84 -3.83
CA GLN A 12 -0.24 8.40 -3.66
C GLN A 12 -1.23 7.76 -4.63
N MET A 13 -2.36 7.35 -4.07
CA MET A 13 -3.37 6.55 -4.77
C MET A 13 -4.39 7.38 -5.57
N SER A 14 -4.36 8.71 -5.50
CA SER A 14 -5.40 9.57 -6.06
C SER A 14 -5.07 10.28 -7.38
N GLN A 15 -3.87 10.10 -7.95
CA GLN A 15 -3.47 10.72 -9.22
C GLN A 15 -3.10 9.69 -10.30
N ARG A 16 -3.36 10.03 -11.57
CA ARG A 16 -3.19 9.13 -12.74
C ARG A 16 -1.83 9.20 -13.46
N GLN A 17 -0.99 10.22 -13.22
CA GLN A 17 0.22 10.41 -14.04
C GLN A 17 1.56 10.20 -13.32
N ASP A 18 1.65 10.23 -12.00
CA ASP A 18 2.87 9.87 -11.25
C ASP A 18 2.48 9.43 -9.82
N PHE A 19 2.26 8.13 -9.62
CA PHE A 19 1.81 7.62 -8.32
C PHE A 19 2.95 7.56 -7.28
N ILE A 20 4.22 7.58 -7.69
CA ILE A 20 5.38 7.61 -6.78
C ILE A 20 5.72 9.05 -6.40
N LEU A 21 5.50 9.40 -5.14
CA LEU A 21 5.84 10.73 -4.62
C LEU A 21 7.31 10.81 -4.19
N TRP A 22 7.85 9.71 -3.65
CA TRP A 22 9.21 9.68 -3.14
C TRP A 22 9.74 8.24 -3.03
N GLU A 23 11.04 8.07 -3.30
CA GLU A 23 11.79 6.83 -3.05
C GLU A 23 13.13 7.17 -2.39
N GLY A 24 13.55 6.35 -1.43
CA GLY A 24 14.87 6.46 -0.81
C GLY A 24 15.08 5.51 0.36
N THR A 25 16.15 5.72 1.10
CA THR A 25 16.48 5.01 2.35
C THR A 25 15.78 5.64 3.55
N PRO A 26 15.64 4.94 4.69
CA PRO A 26 15.13 5.53 5.93
C PRO A 26 15.91 6.77 6.41
N GLU A 27 17.21 6.83 6.14
CA GLU A 27 18.04 8.00 6.48
C GLU A 27 17.68 9.21 5.61
N GLU A 28 17.58 9.02 4.30
CA GLU A 28 17.15 10.06 3.36
C GLU A 28 15.72 10.54 3.66
N MET A 29 14.82 9.64 4.08
CA MET A 29 13.47 10.00 4.50
C MET A 29 13.50 10.96 5.70
N ARG A 30 14.28 10.63 6.74
CA ARG A 30 14.39 11.47 7.94
C ARG A 30 15.07 12.80 7.65
N ALA A 31 16.04 12.82 6.73
CA ALA A 31 16.69 14.04 6.29
C ALA A 31 15.72 14.96 5.51
N LYS A 32 14.91 14.38 4.62
CA LYS A 32 13.93 15.12 3.80
C LYS A 32 12.69 15.56 4.59
N PHE A 33 12.25 14.72 5.52
CA PHE A 33 11.05 14.93 6.33
C PHE A 33 11.42 14.90 7.83
N PRO A 34 12.01 15.98 8.36
CA PRO A 34 12.54 16.02 9.72
C PRO A 34 11.45 15.95 10.81
N SER A 35 10.17 16.15 10.44
CA SER A 35 9.04 16.00 11.36
C SER A 35 7.80 15.42 10.66
N PRO A 36 6.88 14.79 11.42
CA PRO A 36 5.61 14.31 10.88
C PRO A 36 4.80 15.40 10.18
N GLU A 37 4.87 16.65 10.66
CA GLU A 37 4.14 17.78 10.08
C GLU A 37 4.65 18.14 8.67
N VAL A 38 5.97 18.05 8.45
CA VAL A 38 6.57 18.28 7.12
C VAL A 38 6.15 17.17 6.16
N PHE A 39 6.18 15.91 6.61
CA PHE A 39 5.72 14.79 5.78
C PHE A 39 4.23 14.89 5.46
N ASN A 40 3.39 15.23 6.45
CA ASN A 40 1.95 15.39 6.26
C ASN A 40 1.64 16.53 5.26
N ARG A 41 2.35 17.65 5.36
CA ARG A 41 2.22 18.74 4.39
C ARG A 41 2.60 18.27 2.98
N PHE A 42 3.73 17.58 2.84
CA PHE A 42 4.14 17.00 1.56
C PHE A 42 3.05 16.11 0.95
N LEU A 43 2.45 15.20 1.74
CA LEU A 43 1.36 14.35 1.25
C LEU A 43 0.11 15.16 0.85
N LYS A 44 -0.26 16.17 1.64
CA LYS A 44 -1.42 17.03 1.34
C LYS A 44 -1.24 17.86 0.08
N ASP A 45 -0.05 18.40 -0.13
CA ASP A 45 0.27 19.22 -1.31
C ASP A 45 0.23 18.40 -2.60
N GLN A 46 0.41 17.08 -2.50
CA GLN A 46 0.27 16.16 -3.63
C GLN A 46 -1.15 15.58 -3.75
N SER A 47 -1.98 15.63 -2.69
CA SER A 47 -3.31 15.01 -2.68
C SER A 47 -4.28 15.62 -3.70
N ASP A 48 -4.83 14.78 -4.58
CA ASP A 48 -6.02 15.11 -5.38
C ASP A 48 -7.27 14.53 -4.69
N PRO A 49 -8.25 15.35 -4.28
CA PRO A 49 -9.46 14.88 -3.62
C PRO A 49 -10.53 14.34 -4.58
N GLN A 50 -10.37 14.46 -5.90
CA GLN A 50 -11.45 14.18 -6.85
C GLN A 50 -11.69 12.70 -7.16
N SER A 51 -10.69 11.83 -6.98
CA SER A 51 -10.83 10.40 -7.25
C SER A 51 -9.91 9.54 -6.37
N SER A 52 -10.37 8.32 -6.07
CA SER A 52 -9.62 7.31 -5.33
C SER A 52 -9.81 5.96 -6.02
N PRO A 53 -9.08 5.68 -7.13
CA PRO A 53 -9.10 4.39 -7.81
C PRO A 53 -8.31 3.35 -7.00
N VAL A 54 -8.82 3.01 -5.81
CA VAL A 54 -8.15 2.16 -4.81
C VAL A 54 -7.63 0.86 -5.42
N TYR A 55 -8.40 0.21 -6.30
CA TYR A 55 -7.98 -1.05 -6.92
C TYR A 55 -6.76 -0.88 -7.84
N GLU A 56 -6.80 0.09 -8.75
CA GLU A 56 -5.71 0.36 -9.68
C GLU A 56 -4.46 0.81 -8.92
N ALA A 57 -4.62 1.73 -7.96
CA ALA A 57 -3.50 2.20 -7.18
C ALA A 57 -2.88 1.11 -6.29
N THR A 58 -3.69 0.17 -5.78
CA THR A 58 -3.17 -0.99 -5.04
C THR A 58 -2.38 -1.92 -5.96
N GLU A 59 -2.91 -2.21 -7.16
CA GLU A 59 -2.23 -2.99 -8.20
C GLU A 59 -0.87 -2.38 -8.55
N GLU A 60 -0.84 -1.09 -8.87
CA GLU A 60 0.36 -0.36 -9.24
C GLU A 60 1.39 -0.36 -8.11
N ALA A 61 0.97 -0.08 -6.88
CA ALA A 61 1.87 -0.03 -5.72
C ALA A 61 2.59 -1.37 -5.49
N VAL A 62 1.86 -2.49 -5.45
CA VAL A 62 2.47 -3.80 -5.18
C VAL A 62 3.31 -4.30 -6.36
N ASN A 63 2.91 -3.99 -7.59
CA ASN A 63 3.69 -4.30 -8.79
C ASN A 63 5.00 -3.51 -8.82
N TYR A 64 4.94 -2.21 -8.50
CA TYR A 64 6.13 -1.37 -8.45
C TYR A 64 7.12 -1.86 -7.41
N VAL A 65 6.68 -2.07 -6.17
CA VAL A 65 7.55 -2.59 -5.10
C VAL A 65 8.17 -3.93 -5.49
N SER A 66 7.44 -4.78 -6.22
CA SER A 66 7.95 -6.06 -6.73
C SER A 66 8.97 -5.94 -7.87
N ALA A 67 9.00 -4.79 -8.56
CA ALA A 67 9.83 -4.52 -9.73
C ALA A 67 11.01 -3.58 -9.45
N VAL A 68 11.07 -2.96 -8.26
CA VAL A 68 12.19 -2.09 -7.86
C VAL A 68 13.52 -2.83 -8.00
N HIS A 69 14.50 -2.16 -8.63
CA HIS A 69 15.84 -2.72 -8.83
C HIS A 69 16.48 -3.09 -7.48
N GLY A 70 16.98 -4.33 -7.38
CA GLY A 70 17.58 -4.87 -6.15
C GLY A 70 16.63 -5.71 -5.28
N VAL A 71 15.37 -5.86 -5.68
CA VAL A 71 14.48 -6.87 -5.10
C VAL A 71 14.88 -8.26 -5.59
N ALA A 72 15.42 -9.06 -4.68
CA ALA A 72 15.76 -10.47 -4.91
C ALA A 72 14.67 -11.38 -4.29
N PRO A 73 14.65 -12.69 -4.61
CA PRO A 73 13.68 -13.63 -4.02
C PRO A 73 13.71 -13.69 -2.48
N SER A 74 14.83 -13.31 -1.86
CA SER A 74 14.98 -13.25 -0.39
C SER A 74 14.63 -11.88 0.21
N THR A 75 14.30 -10.89 -0.62
CA THR A 75 13.96 -9.55 -0.13
C THR A 75 12.57 -9.58 0.49
N ARG A 76 12.48 -9.17 1.77
CA ARG A 76 11.20 -9.00 2.46
C ARG A 76 10.54 -7.72 1.96
N LEU A 77 9.28 -7.83 1.53
CA LEU A 77 8.50 -6.71 1.02
C LEU A 77 7.36 -6.38 1.99
N LEU A 78 7.17 -5.10 2.25
CA LEU A 78 6.06 -4.59 3.03
C LEU A 78 5.44 -3.40 2.30
N THR A 79 4.14 -3.49 2.03
CA THR A 79 3.35 -2.37 1.52
C THR A 79 2.40 -1.92 2.61
N VAL A 80 2.40 -0.62 2.89
CA VAL A 80 1.49 0.01 3.83
C VAL A 80 0.59 0.96 3.06
N ILE A 81 -0.73 0.78 3.18
CA ILE A 81 -1.74 1.63 2.55
C ILE A 81 -2.51 2.35 3.65
N LEU A 82 -2.62 3.67 3.53
CA LEU A 82 -3.39 4.54 4.41
C LEU A 82 -4.58 5.08 3.61
N SER A 83 -5.74 4.46 3.74
CA SER A 83 -6.93 4.83 2.95
C SER A 83 -8.19 4.27 3.60
N ASP A 84 -9.33 4.92 3.35
CA ASP A 84 -10.66 4.36 3.66
C ASP A 84 -11.00 3.12 2.82
N MET A 85 -10.21 2.87 1.77
CA MET A 85 -10.32 1.78 0.81
C MET A 85 -11.63 1.77 0.01
N ILE A 86 -12.30 2.92 -0.08
CA ILE A 86 -13.50 3.11 -0.89
C ILE A 86 -13.09 3.46 -2.32
N ASP A 87 -13.37 2.55 -3.25
CA ASP A 87 -13.03 2.72 -4.65
C ASP A 87 -14.07 3.60 -5.37
N SER A 88 -13.60 4.71 -5.97
CA SER A 88 -14.45 5.73 -6.60
C SER A 88 -14.91 5.40 -8.02
N SER A 89 -14.50 4.26 -8.60
CA SER A 89 -14.87 3.88 -9.96
C SER A 89 -16.39 3.73 -10.09
N GLN A 90 -16.98 4.44 -11.05
CA GLN A 90 -18.44 4.48 -11.25
C GLN A 90 -18.93 3.41 -12.23
N ASP A 91 -18.08 2.99 -13.18
CA ASP A 91 -18.42 1.92 -14.13
C ASP A 91 -18.24 0.54 -13.47
N PRO A 92 -19.31 -0.27 -13.34
CA PRO A 92 -19.23 -1.60 -12.76
C PRO A 92 -18.29 -2.55 -13.52
N GLN A 93 -18.20 -2.45 -14.85
CA GLN A 93 -17.33 -3.30 -15.66
C GLN A 93 -15.86 -2.94 -15.45
N GLU A 94 -15.55 -1.65 -15.45
CA GLU A 94 -14.20 -1.14 -15.14
C GLU A 94 -13.79 -1.54 -13.72
N LYS A 95 -14.68 -1.35 -12.74
CA LYS A 95 -14.44 -1.70 -11.34
C LYS A 95 -14.22 -3.19 -11.13
N GLN A 96 -14.94 -4.04 -11.86
CA GLN A 96 -14.73 -5.48 -11.82
C GLN A 96 -13.39 -5.85 -12.46
N ALA A 97 -13.05 -5.25 -13.61
CA ALA A 97 -11.80 -5.50 -14.30
C ALA A 97 -10.59 -5.08 -13.45
N SER A 98 -10.60 -3.88 -12.87
CA SER A 98 -9.54 -3.40 -11.98
C SER A 98 -9.44 -4.22 -10.69
N GLY A 99 -10.58 -4.62 -10.12
CA GLY A 99 -10.61 -5.54 -8.98
C GLY A 99 -9.94 -6.89 -9.27
N ASN A 100 -10.16 -7.46 -10.46
CA ASN A 100 -9.54 -8.72 -10.88
C ASN A 100 -8.02 -8.57 -11.09
N ARG A 101 -7.58 -7.48 -11.72
CA ARG A 101 -6.14 -7.22 -11.91
C ARG A 101 -5.43 -7.00 -10.58
N MET A 102 -6.02 -6.20 -9.70
CA MET A 102 -5.52 -5.97 -8.34
C MET A 102 -5.40 -7.28 -7.55
N LEU A 103 -6.40 -8.16 -7.61
CA LEU A 103 -6.33 -9.47 -6.97
C LEU A 103 -5.16 -10.32 -7.52
N ALA A 104 -4.98 -10.36 -8.84
CA ALA A 104 -3.87 -11.08 -9.45
C ALA A 104 -2.50 -10.52 -9.03
N ALA A 105 -2.38 -9.18 -8.95
CA ALA A 105 -1.18 -8.52 -8.47
C ALA A 105 -0.88 -8.86 -7.00
N LEU A 106 -1.90 -8.85 -6.14
CA LEU A 106 -1.78 -9.27 -4.74
C LEU A 106 -1.35 -10.73 -4.60
N GLN A 107 -1.86 -11.64 -5.44
CA GLN A 107 -1.42 -13.04 -5.46
C GLN A 107 0.06 -13.15 -5.82
N GLY A 108 0.51 -12.44 -6.86
CA GLY A 108 1.93 -12.41 -7.24
C GLY A 108 2.82 -11.81 -6.15
N TYR A 109 2.36 -10.74 -5.50
CA TYR A 109 3.05 -10.10 -4.39
C TYR A 109 3.16 -11.03 -3.17
N GLN A 110 2.08 -11.74 -2.83
CA GLN A 110 2.05 -12.73 -1.75
C GLN A 110 3.01 -13.89 -2.01
N GLN A 111 3.04 -14.42 -3.25
CA GLN A 111 3.94 -15.51 -3.64
C GLN A 111 5.43 -15.13 -3.52
N ARG A 112 5.74 -13.84 -3.57
CA ARG A 112 7.09 -13.30 -3.35
C ARG A 112 7.41 -13.01 -1.88
N GLY A 113 6.53 -13.40 -0.96
CA GLY A 113 6.71 -13.14 0.48
C GLY A 113 6.30 -11.72 0.89
N GLY A 114 5.54 -11.01 0.05
CA GLY A 114 5.03 -9.69 0.37
C GLY A 114 4.06 -9.70 1.54
N SER A 115 4.19 -8.69 2.41
CA SER A 115 3.27 -8.40 3.51
C SER A 115 2.53 -7.10 3.27
N LEU A 116 1.31 -7.01 3.80
CA LEU A 116 0.39 -5.90 3.52
C LEU A 116 -0.21 -5.32 4.81
N ALA A 117 -0.16 -4.00 4.98
CA ALA A 117 -0.86 -3.34 6.07
C ALA A 117 -1.82 -2.30 5.49
N LEU A 118 -3.10 -2.41 5.84
CA LEU A 118 -4.16 -1.47 5.47
C LEU A 118 -4.60 -0.76 6.75
N TYR A 119 -4.38 0.56 6.83
CA TYR A 119 -4.85 1.38 7.95
C TYR A 119 -5.83 2.46 7.47
N CYS A 120 -6.63 2.95 8.42
CA CYS A 120 -7.72 3.91 8.19
C CYS A 120 -8.87 3.35 7.32
N VAL A 121 -9.00 2.03 7.22
CA VAL A 121 -10.00 1.36 6.39
C VAL A 121 -11.42 1.64 6.89
N ALA A 122 -12.32 2.08 6.01
CA ALA A 122 -13.71 2.31 6.38
C ALA A 122 -14.31 1.03 6.99
N PRO A 123 -15.06 1.11 8.12
CA PRO A 123 -15.60 -0.08 8.78
C PRO A 123 -16.39 -1.02 7.85
N GLU A 124 -17.13 -0.45 6.90
CA GLU A 124 -17.89 -1.16 5.86
C GLU A 124 -17.01 -1.89 4.84
N GLU A 125 -15.78 -1.41 4.61
CA GLU A 125 -14.83 -1.97 3.65
C GLU A 125 -13.97 -3.09 4.26
N THR A 126 -13.79 -3.11 5.58
CA THR A 126 -12.98 -4.10 6.30
C THR A 126 -13.32 -5.54 5.92
N ARG A 127 -14.60 -5.90 5.85
CA ARG A 127 -15.02 -7.27 5.48
C ARG A 127 -14.75 -7.61 4.01
N ARG A 128 -14.78 -6.62 3.12
CA ARG A 128 -14.48 -6.82 1.70
C ARG A 128 -12.99 -7.07 1.53
N TRP A 129 -12.17 -6.22 2.13
CA TRP A 129 -10.72 -6.33 2.07
C TRP A 129 -10.20 -7.59 2.74
N GLN A 130 -10.81 -8.04 3.84
CA GLN A 130 -10.51 -9.34 4.43
C GLN A 130 -10.67 -10.47 3.40
N ARG A 131 -11.78 -10.51 2.67
CA ARG A 131 -12.00 -11.53 1.62
C ARG A 131 -10.99 -11.41 0.49
N ILE A 132 -10.65 -10.19 0.07
CA ILE A 132 -9.66 -9.96 -0.99
C ILE A 132 -8.29 -10.50 -0.59
N VAL A 133 -7.80 -10.19 0.62
CA VAL A 133 -6.49 -10.69 1.07
C VAL A 133 -6.50 -12.21 1.30
N ASP A 134 -7.61 -12.77 1.76
CA ASP A 134 -7.78 -14.23 1.89
C ASP A 134 -7.74 -14.91 0.50
N MET A 135 -8.45 -14.36 -0.49
CA MET A 135 -8.44 -14.85 -1.88
C MET A 135 -7.07 -14.68 -2.56
N ALA A 136 -6.29 -13.68 -2.13
CA ALA A 136 -4.92 -13.48 -2.58
C ALA A 136 -3.92 -14.46 -1.92
N GLY A 137 -4.36 -15.24 -0.93
CA GLY A 137 -3.56 -16.27 -0.27
C GLY A 137 -2.72 -15.78 0.90
N PHE A 138 -2.96 -14.57 1.42
CA PHE A 138 -2.25 -14.09 2.60
C PHE A 138 -2.65 -14.92 3.82
N LYS A 139 -1.66 -15.30 4.62
CA LYS A 139 -1.88 -16.03 5.88
C LYS A 139 -2.00 -15.08 7.05
N SER A 140 -2.58 -15.58 8.14
CA SER A 140 -2.62 -14.84 9.41
C SER A 140 -1.21 -14.37 9.80
N GLY A 141 -1.08 -13.07 10.09
CA GLY A 141 0.18 -12.43 10.40
C GLY A 141 0.88 -11.78 9.19
N GLN A 142 0.60 -12.18 7.95
CA GLN A 142 1.18 -11.54 6.75
C GLN A 142 0.43 -10.28 6.32
N PHE A 143 -0.74 -10.03 6.93
CA PHE A 143 -1.50 -8.83 6.68
C PHE A 143 -2.10 -8.24 7.96
N VAL A 144 -2.41 -6.95 7.90
CA VAL A 144 -3.16 -6.21 8.92
C VAL A 144 -4.21 -5.34 8.23
N ILE A 145 -5.43 -5.30 8.77
CA ILE A 145 -6.50 -4.38 8.36
C ILE A 145 -7.02 -3.68 9.61
N GLN A 146 -6.93 -2.35 9.67
CA GLN A 146 -7.39 -1.56 10.81
C GLN A 146 -8.15 -0.31 10.36
N SER A 147 -9.29 -0.06 10.99
CA SER A 147 -10.10 1.13 10.72
C SER A 147 -9.60 2.41 11.36
N SER A 148 -8.70 2.32 12.34
CA SER A 148 -8.12 3.46 13.03
C SER A 148 -6.60 3.38 13.04
N LEU A 149 -5.94 4.52 12.85
CA LEU A 149 -4.51 4.65 13.10
C LEU A 149 -4.32 4.86 14.61
N VAL A 150 -3.74 3.89 15.29
CA VAL A 150 -3.37 3.97 16.71
C VAL A 150 -1.90 4.41 16.84
N GLU A 151 -1.52 5.04 17.96
CA GLU A 151 -0.13 5.48 18.21
C GLU A 151 0.92 4.35 18.05
N ASN A 152 0.50 3.09 18.26
CA ASN A 152 1.32 1.91 18.07
C ASN A 152 0.62 0.91 17.14
N PRO A 153 0.68 1.11 15.81
CA PRO A 153 -0.04 0.26 14.86
C PRO A 153 0.54 -1.16 14.89
N ILE A 154 -0.35 -2.16 14.79
CA ILE A 154 0.08 -3.56 14.66
C ILE A 154 0.69 -3.71 13.27
N LEU A 155 1.94 -4.16 13.19
CA LEU A 155 2.59 -4.44 11.92
C LEU A 155 2.42 -5.93 11.54
N PRO A 156 2.31 -6.25 10.23
CA PRO A 156 2.42 -7.63 9.80
C PRO A 156 3.82 -8.19 10.10
N LYS A 157 3.89 -9.51 10.22
CA LYS A 157 5.14 -10.23 10.33
C LYS A 157 5.90 -10.15 9.00
N LEU A 158 7.21 -9.96 9.11
CA LEU A 158 8.15 -9.98 7.99
C LEU A 158 9.09 -11.15 8.25
N ASP A 159 8.56 -12.37 8.24
CA ASP A 159 9.28 -13.63 8.41
C ASP A 159 10.01 -14.06 7.12
#